data_AF-A0A927EFE0-F1
#
_entry.id   AF-A0A927EFE0-F1
#
_cell.length_a   1.000
_cell.length_b   1.000
_cell.length_c   1.000
_cell.angle_alpha   90.00
_cell.angle_beta   90.00
_cell.angle_gamma   90.00
#
_symmetry.space_group_name_H-M   'P 1'
#
loop_
_entity.id
_entity.type
_entity.pdbx_description
1 polymer ?
#
loop_
_entity_poly.entity_id
_entity_poly.type
_entity_poly.pdbx_seq_one_letter_code
_entity_poly.pdbx_strand_id
1 'polypeptide(L)'
;MNAVAYPKGTVKALSRSLRMHYGDKERQAAMDRLHGAFLTPGDLVFDIGAHVGDRISSFRRLGARVVALEPQPGPARIIRLIHRRDPRVTLIEAACGDHEGSIALRIDSANPAVSSASAAFIGAATDAEGRA
;
A
#
# COMPACT_ATOMS: atom_id res chain seq x y z
N MET A 1 7.80 -20.80 9.39
CA MET A 1 7.53 -19.36 9.19
C MET A 1 8.77 -18.60 9.62
N ASN A 2 9.50 -17.99 8.68
CA ASN A 2 10.65 -17.16 9.05
C ASN A 2 10.17 -15.91 9.76
N ALA A 3 10.83 -15.53 10.85
CA ALA A 3 10.50 -14.32 11.57
C ALA A 3 10.68 -13.11 10.65
N VAL A 4 9.60 -12.37 10.42
CA VAL A 4 9.65 -11.10 9.68
C VAL A 4 10.44 -10.11 10.52
N ALA A 5 11.63 -9.73 10.08
CA ALA A 5 12.42 -8.69 10.70
C ALA A 5 11.90 -7.32 10.26
N TYR A 6 11.43 -6.51 11.22
CA TYR A 6 11.06 -5.11 10.97
C TYR A 6 12.26 -4.21 11.29
N PRO A 7 12.77 -3.44 10.33
CA PRO A 7 13.87 -2.53 10.62
C PRO A 7 13.45 -1.44 11.62
N LYS A 8 14.43 -0.85 12.32
CA LYS A 8 14.18 0.24 13.28
C LYS A 8 13.51 1.44 12.57
N GLY A 9 12.53 2.06 13.23
CA GLY A 9 11.78 3.21 12.70
C GLY A 9 10.48 2.87 11.96
N THR A 10 10.29 1.60 11.55
CA THR A 10 9.11 1.13 10.78
C THR A 10 7.79 1.52 11.46
N VAL A 11 7.64 1.30 12.77
CA VAL A 11 6.40 1.62 13.50
C VAL A 11 6.09 3.13 13.48
N LYS A 12 7.11 3.99 13.63
CA LYS A 12 6.94 5.45 13.61
C LYS A 12 6.52 5.91 12.22
N ALA A 13 7.16 5.38 11.19
CA ALA A 13 6.87 5.74 9.81
C ALA A 13 5.47 5.28 9.38
N LEU A 14 5.08 4.04 9.74
CA LEU A 14 3.72 3.54 9.50
C LEU A 14 2.66 4.31 10.30
N SER A 15 2.94 4.69 11.55
CA SER A 15 2.04 5.54 12.35
C SER A 15 1.83 6.92 11.70
N ARG A 16 2.89 7.50 11.13
CA ARG A 16 2.81 8.75 10.36
C ARG A 16 1.94 8.56 9.12
N SER A 17 2.18 7.51 8.33
CA SER A 17 1.36 7.16 7.17
C SER A 17 -0.11 7.01 7.55
N LEU A 18 -0.41 6.24 8.59
CA LEU A 18 -1.79 6.09 9.08
C LEU A 18 -2.43 7.42 9.42
N ARG A 19 -1.74 8.31 10.13
CA ARG A 19 -2.28 9.63 10.48
C ARG A 19 -2.55 10.48 9.24
N MET A 20 -1.61 10.53 8.30
CA MET A 20 -1.76 11.32 7.07
C MET A 20 -2.90 10.78 6.20
N HIS A 21 -3.03 9.46 6.12
CA HIS A 21 -3.97 8.85 5.20
C HIS A 21 -5.37 8.64 5.79
N TYR A 22 -5.49 8.38 7.09
CA TYR A 22 -6.78 8.13 7.74
C TYR A 22 -7.30 9.29 8.60
N GLY A 23 -6.49 10.33 8.86
CA GLY A 23 -6.86 11.46 9.71
C GLY A 23 -7.63 12.59 9.02
N ASP A 24 -7.66 12.61 7.69
CA ASP A 24 -8.26 13.70 6.90
C ASP A 24 -9.52 13.23 6.18
N LYS A 25 -10.69 13.68 6.65
CA LYS A 25 -12.00 13.32 6.09
C LYS A 25 -12.28 13.98 4.74
N GLU A 26 -11.78 15.19 4.51
CA GLU A 26 -11.99 15.89 3.24
C GLU A 26 -11.21 15.20 2.12
N ARG A 27 -9.96 14.82 2.41
CA ARG A 27 -9.15 14.01 1.51
C ARG A 27 -9.79 12.67 1.19
N GLN A 28 -10.38 12.01 2.19
CA GLN A 28 -11.13 10.75 1.97
C GLN A 28 -12.34 10.95 1.06
N ALA A 29 -13.13 12.00 1.29
CA ALA A 29 -14.28 12.30 0.45
C ALA A 29 -13.88 12.66 -0.99
N ALA A 30 -12.79 13.42 -1.17
CA ALA A 30 -12.25 13.73 -2.49
C ALA A 30 -11.79 12.46 -3.24
N MET A 31 -11.14 11.53 -2.53
CA MET A 31 -10.73 10.24 -3.08
C MET A 31 -11.94 9.37 -3.47
N ASP A 32 -12.99 9.34 -2.65
CA ASP A 32 -14.23 8.62 -2.96
C ASP A 32 -14.93 9.22 -4.19
N ARG A 33 -14.95 10.54 -4.35
CA ARG A 33 -15.49 11.21 -5.55
C ARG A 33 -14.69 10.85 -6.80
N LEU A 34 -13.36 10.89 -6.71
CA LEU A 34 -12.48 10.55 -7.83
C LEU A 34 -12.72 9.11 -8.30
N HIS A 35 -12.69 8.14 -7.38
CA HIS A 35 -12.88 6.74 -7.72
C HIS A 35 -14.33 6.42 -8.10
N GLY A 36 -15.31 7.11 -7.51
CA GLY A 36 -16.73 6.95 -7.82
C GLY A 36 -17.12 7.35 -9.24
N ALA A 37 -16.28 8.10 -9.95
CA ALA A 37 -16.45 8.37 -11.38
C ALA A 37 -16.18 7.14 -12.27
N PHE A 38 -15.50 6.11 -11.74
CA PHE A 38 -15.07 4.93 -12.49
C PHE A 38 -15.66 3.62 -11.93
N LEU A 39 -16.10 3.62 -10.67
CA LEU A 39 -16.52 2.41 -9.97
C LEU A 39 -18.03 2.37 -9.75
N THR A 40 -18.60 1.18 -9.96
CA THR A 40 -19.96 0.82 -9.54
C THR A 40 -19.89 -0.16 -8.36
N PRO A 41 -20.86 -0.15 -7.42
CA PRO A 41 -20.91 -1.12 -6.34
C PRO A 41 -20.87 -2.57 -6.88
N GLY A 42 -19.94 -3.37 -6.36
CA GLY A 42 -19.74 -4.76 -6.78
C GLY A 42 -18.56 -4.98 -7.73
N ASP A 43 -18.04 -3.93 -8.37
CA ASP A 43 -16.86 -4.01 -9.24
C ASP A 43 -15.66 -4.64 -8.54
N LEU A 44 -14.80 -5.31 -9.29
CA LEU A 44 -13.55 -5.87 -8.80
C LEU A 44 -12.39 -4.89 -9.07
N VAL A 45 -11.69 -4.49 -8.01
CA VAL A 45 -10.54 -3.57 -8.07
C VAL A 45 -9.27 -4.31 -7.65
N PHE A 46 -8.21 -4.14 -8.44
CA PHE A 46 -6.87 -4.57 -8.06
C PHE A 46 -6.07 -3.35 -7.56
N ASP A 47 -5.63 -3.39 -6.31
CA ASP A 47 -4.82 -2.32 -5.70
C ASP A 47 -3.35 -2.76 -5.61
N ILE A 48 -2.53 -2.32 -6.56
CA ILE A 48 -1.13 -2.74 -6.69
C ILE A 48 -0.23 -1.78 -5.90
N GLY A 49 0.49 -2.30 -4.91
CA GLY A 49 1.26 -1.46 -3.98
C GLY A 49 0.35 -0.75 -2.98
N ALA A 50 -0.54 -1.50 -2.34
CA ALA A 50 -1.64 -0.97 -1.54
C ALA A 50 -1.18 -0.21 -0.27
N HIS A 51 0.08 -0.32 0.13
CA HIS A 51 0.68 0.38 1.27
C HIS A 51 -0.17 0.21 2.54
N VAL A 52 -0.60 1.31 3.20
CA VAL A 52 -1.42 1.24 4.43
C VAL A 52 -2.93 1.09 4.16
N GLY A 53 -3.33 0.85 2.91
CA GLY A 53 -4.70 0.48 2.53
C GLY A 53 -5.73 1.62 2.49
N ASP A 54 -5.30 2.88 2.37
CA ASP A 54 -6.26 3.99 2.36
C ASP A 54 -7.15 3.98 1.10
N ARG A 55 -6.58 3.58 -0.04
CA ARG A 55 -7.34 3.33 -1.28
C ARG A 55 -8.30 2.16 -1.16
N ILE A 56 -7.86 1.03 -0.58
CA ILE A 56 -8.75 -0.10 -0.24
C ILE A 56 -9.98 0.42 0.52
N SER A 57 -9.78 1.25 1.55
CA SER A 57 -10.88 1.82 2.34
C SER A 57 -11.83 2.69 1.49
N SER A 58 -11.32 3.45 0.51
CA SER A 58 -12.16 4.20 -0.44
C SER A 58 -12.97 3.28 -1.35
N PHE A 59 -12.33 2.30 -2.01
CA PHE A 59 -13.01 1.33 -2.87
C PHE A 59 -14.09 0.56 -2.11
N ARG A 60 -13.84 0.20 -0.86
CA ARG A 60 -14.81 -0.50 -0.01
C ARG A 60 -15.99 0.38 0.41
N ARG A 61 -15.78 1.68 0.67
CA ARG A 61 -16.88 2.65 0.90
C ARG A 61 -17.77 2.81 -0.34
N LEU A 62 -17.17 2.70 -1.54
CA LEU A 62 -17.89 2.69 -2.82
C LEU A 62 -18.52 1.33 -3.17
N GLY A 63 -18.34 0.31 -2.33
CA GLY A 63 -18.98 -1.00 -2.49
C GLY A 63 -18.23 -2.01 -3.36
N ALA A 64 -17.06 -1.67 -3.91
CA ALA A 64 -16.25 -2.55 -4.76
C ALA A 64 -15.61 -3.71 -3.98
N ARG A 65 -15.34 -4.84 -4.62
CA ARG A 65 -14.49 -5.93 -4.11
C ARG A 65 -13.03 -5.59 -4.41
N VAL A 66 -12.11 -5.90 -3.51
CA VAL A 66 -10.70 -5.49 -3.64
C VAL A 66 -9.76 -6.69 -3.53
N VAL A 67 -8.83 -6.80 -4.48
CA VAL A 67 -7.64 -7.66 -4.38
C VAL A 67 -6.42 -6.73 -4.29
N ALA A 68 -5.83 -6.66 -3.11
CA ALA A 68 -4.69 -5.79 -2.83
C ALA A 68 -3.38 -6.58 -2.88
N LEU A 69 -2.37 -6.03 -3.55
CA LEU A 69 -1.01 -6.54 -3.55
C LEU A 69 -0.12 -5.59 -2.75
N GLU A 70 0.56 -6.11 -1.73
CA GLU A 70 1.52 -5.34 -0.95
C GLU A 70 2.69 -6.22 -0.50
N PRO A 71 3.90 -6.05 -1.07
CA PRO A 71 5.05 -6.90 -0.75
C PRO A 71 5.69 -6.56 0.60
N GLN A 72 5.50 -5.37 1.17
CA GLN A 72 6.11 -4.99 2.44
C GLN A 72 5.32 -5.57 3.64
N PRO A 73 5.96 -6.35 4.52
CA PRO A 73 5.27 -6.99 5.64
C PRO A 73 4.60 -6.02 6.62
N GLY A 74 5.16 -4.82 6.81
CA GLY A 74 4.61 -3.80 7.72
C GLY A 74 3.27 -3.24 7.25
N PRO A 75 3.23 -2.58 6.07
CA PRO A 75 1.99 -2.16 5.43
C PRO A 75 0.98 -3.30 5.24
N ALA A 76 1.42 -4.49 4.80
CA ALA A 76 0.55 -5.66 4.68
C ALA A 76 -0.10 -6.07 6.02
N ARG A 77 0.66 -6.05 7.13
CA ARG A 77 0.11 -6.26 8.48
C ARG A 77 -0.97 -5.23 8.82
N ILE A 78 -0.80 -3.97 8.43
CA ILE A 78 -1.81 -2.93 8.65
C ILE A 78 -3.08 -3.22 7.86
N ILE A 79 -2.96 -3.55 6.56
CA ILE A 79 -4.11 -3.93 5.73
C ILE A 79 -4.86 -5.09 6.37
N ARG A 80 -4.14 -6.14 6.81
CA ARG A 80 -4.75 -7.26 7.56
C ARG A 80 -5.50 -6.75 8.78
N LEU A 81 -4.89 -5.93 9.62
CA LEU A 81 -5.54 -5.45 10.85
C LEU A 81 -6.80 -4.62 10.59
N ILE A 82 -6.76 -3.72 9.61
CA ILE A 82 -7.88 -2.83 9.25
C ILE A 82 -9.01 -3.63 8.59
N HIS A 83 -8.68 -4.51 7.63
CA HIS A 83 -9.67 -5.17 6.78
C HIS A 83 -9.94 -6.65 7.12
N ARG A 84 -9.37 -7.22 8.20
CA ARG A 84 -9.48 -8.66 8.56
C ARG A 84 -10.88 -9.26 8.56
N ARG A 85 -11.92 -8.45 8.81
CA ARG A 85 -13.31 -8.92 8.90
C ARG A 85 -14.12 -8.65 7.63
N ASP A 86 -13.51 -8.06 6.61
CA ASP A 86 -14.18 -7.76 5.35
C ASP A 86 -13.90 -8.88 4.33
N PRO A 87 -14.87 -9.78 4.07
CA PRO A 87 -14.66 -10.88 3.12
C PRO A 87 -14.54 -10.40 1.66
N ARG A 88 -14.80 -9.12 1.38
CA ARG A 88 -14.64 -8.52 0.05
C ARG A 88 -13.27 -7.87 -0.14
N VAL A 89 -12.34 -8.05 0.79
CA VAL A 89 -10.93 -7.65 0.67
C VAL A 89 -10.04 -8.89 0.73
N THR A 90 -9.29 -9.13 -0.34
CA THR A 90 -8.24 -10.14 -0.39
C THR A 90 -6.89 -9.43 -0.41
N LEU A 91 -5.98 -9.79 0.49
CA LEU A 91 -4.60 -9.29 0.50
C LEU A 91 -3.65 -10.40 0.03
N ILE A 92 -2.84 -10.07 -0.96
CA ILE A 92 -1.75 -10.89 -1.47
C ILE A 92 -0.43 -10.19 -1.10
N GLU A 93 0.41 -10.86 -0.32
CA GLU A 93 1.72 -10.32 0.09
C GLU A 93 2.78 -10.59 -0.99
N ALA A 94 2.62 -9.92 -2.14
CA ALA A 94 3.50 -10.07 -3.29
C ALA A 94 3.66 -8.75 -4.06
N ALA A 95 4.74 -8.66 -4.85
CA ALA A 95 4.88 -7.65 -5.88
C ALA A 95 4.24 -8.14 -7.18
N CYS A 96 3.72 -7.23 -8.00
CA CYS A 96 3.20 -7.55 -9.32
C CYS A 96 4.33 -7.51 -10.36
N GLY A 97 4.41 -8.54 -11.21
CA GLY A 97 5.41 -8.68 -12.27
C GLY A 97 4.84 -9.41 -13.49
N ASP A 98 5.59 -9.44 -14.58
CA ASP A 98 5.23 -10.11 -15.85
C ASP A 98 5.39 -11.64 -15.80
N HIS A 99 6.11 -12.16 -14.80
CA HIS A 99 6.25 -13.58 -14.52
C HIS A 99 6.26 -13.85 -13.01
N GLU A 100 5.96 -15.09 -12.63
CA GLU A 100 6.10 -15.55 -11.26
C GLU A 100 7.58 -15.69 -10.89
N GLY A 101 7.96 -15.22 -9.71
CA GLY A 101 9.35 -15.25 -9.25
C GLY A 101 9.52 -14.59 -7.89
N SER A 102 10.78 -14.47 -7.47
CA SER A 102 11.16 -13.75 -6.25
C SER A 102 11.99 -12.53 -6.61
N ILE A 103 11.72 -11.41 -5.94
CA ILE A 103 12.47 -10.16 -6.10
C ILE A 103 12.97 -9.66 -4.75
N ALA A 104 14.18 -9.12 -4.73
CA ALA A 104 14.73 -8.48 -3.55
C ALA A 104 14.09 -7.10 -3.37
N LEU A 105 13.23 -6.97 -2.36
CA LEU A 105 12.66 -5.68 -1.98
C LEU A 105 13.62 -4.92 -1.07
N ARG A 106 14.06 -3.73 -1.49
CA ARG A 106 14.89 -2.84 -0.66
C ARG A 106 13.97 -1.91 0.12
N ILE A 107 13.88 -2.12 1.43
CA ILE A 107 12.96 -1.40 2.31
C ILE A 107 13.67 -0.17 2.88
N ASP A 108 13.13 1.02 2.62
CA ASP A 108 13.47 2.22 3.36
C ASP A 108 12.58 2.30 4.61
N SER A 109 13.15 2.00 5.76
CA SER A 109 12.42 2.00 7.03
C SER A 109 12.13 3.39 7.60
N ALA A 110 12.78 4.45 7.07
CA ALA A 110 12.49 5.84 7.40
C ALA A 110 11.36 6.42 6.53
N ASN A 111 11.20 5.89 5.30
CA ASN A 111 10.11 6.25 4.39
C ASN A 111 9.51 5.04 3.65
N PRO A 112 8.59 4.29 4.28
CA PRO A 112 7.97 3.08 3.71
C PRO A 112 7.23 3.29 2.39
N ALA A 113 6.86 4.54 2.07
CA ALA A 113 6.23 4.91 0.80
C ALA A 113 7.23 4.99 -0.38
N VAL A 114 8.54 4.90 -0.11
CA VAL A 114 9.64 5.01 -1.09
C VAL A 114 10.36 3.67 -1.28
N SER A 115 9.94 2.61 -0.58
CA SER A 115 10.42 1.25 -0.84
C SER A 115 10.09 0.85 -2.29
N SER A 116 11.10 0.46 -3.05
CA SER A 116 10.99 0.15 -4.48
C SER A 116 11.61 -1.21 -4.79
N ALA A 117 10.99 -1.93 -5.73
CA ALA A 117 11.52 -3.18 -6.29
C ALA A 117 12.32 -2.96 -7.58
N SER A 118 12.36 -1.73 -8.12
CA SER A 118 13.07 -1.41 -9.36
C SER A 118 14.47 -0.89 -9.05
N ALA A 119 15.50 -1.63 -9.50
CA ALA A 119 16.89 -1.15 -9.46
C ALA A 119 17.09 0.14 -10.29
N ALA A 120 16.34 0.29 -11.38
CA ALA A 120 16.36 1.49 -12.22
C ALA A 120 15.81 2.73 -11.50
N PHE A 121 14.84 2.55 -10.58
CA PHE A 121 14.27 3.65 -9.81
C PHE A 121 15.21 4.15 -8.71
N ILE A 122 16.12 3.29 -8.22
CA ILE A 122 17.17 3.70 -7.28
C ILE A 122 18.22 4.54 -8.00
N GLY A 123 18.62 4.17 -9.23
CA GLY A 123 19.52 4.99 -10.05
C GLY A 123 18.97 6.40 -10.29
N ALA A 124 17.71 6.50 -10.73
CA ALA A 124 17.06 7.79 -10.98
C ALA A 124 16.85 8.65 -9.71
N ALA A 125 16.68 8.04 -8.53
CA ALA A 125 16.60 8.75 -7.26
C ALA A 125 17.98 9.22 -6.73
N THR A 126 19.07 8.63 -7.23
CA THR A 126 20.44 9.05 -6.90
C THR A 126 20.88 10.23 -7.78
N ASP A 127 20.38 10.29 -9.01
CA ASP A 127 20.71 11.33 -10.00
C ASP A 127 19.77 12.55 -9.95
N ALA A 128 18.64 12.47 -9.24
CA ALA A 128 17.81 13.61 -8.92
C ALA A 128 18.37 14.32 -7.68
N GLU A 129 19.19 15.37 -7.89
CA GLU A 129 19.58 16.31 -6.84
C GLU A 129 18.35 16.78 -6.05
N GLY A 130 18.17 16.23 -4.86
CA GLY A 130 16.98 16.53 -4.08
C GLY A 130 16.79 15.70 -2.83
N ARG A 131 17.80 15.68 -1.94
CA ARG A 131 17.69 15.76 -0.46
C ARG A 131 19.01 15.36 0.22
N ALA A 132 19.71 16.36 0.77
CA ALA A 132 20.51 16.21 1.98
C ALA A 132 19.60 16.30 3.22
#